data_AF-A0A7S3JJL9-F1
#
_entry.id   AF-A0A7S3JJL9-F1
#
_cell.length_a   1.000
_cell.length_b   1.000
_cell.length_c   1.000
_cell.angle_alpha   90.00
_cell.angle_beta   90.00
_cell.angle_gamma   90.00
#
_symmetry.space_group_name_H-M   'P 1'
#
loop_
_entity.id
_entity.type
_entity.pdbx_description
1 polymer ?
#
loop_
_entity_poly.entity_id
_entity_poly.type
_entity_poly.pdbx_seq_one_letter_code
_entity_poly.pdbx_strand_id
1 'polypeptide(L)'
;SLAITHDNKLYGWGEARHGQLGLGVKTRCVKTPTYISVRESEDTVASKNISTVSVKDDFPKLDTNEAKIIFCSAGLGHTAAISDEGDLFVWGFNNCGQLGV
;
A
#
# COMPACT_ATOMS: atom_id res chain seq x y z
N SER A 1 6.16 13.64 0.94
CA SER A 1 4.77 14.12 1.01
C SER A 1 3.83 13.07 0.49
N LEU A 2 2.60 13.05 1.01
CA LEU A 2 1.54 12.14 0.59
C LEU A 2 0.27 12.95 0.32
N ALA A 3 -0.59 12.44 -0.56
CA ALA A 3 -1.94 12.95 -0.76
C ALA A 3 -2.88 11.81 -1.13
N ILE A 4 -4.14 11.95 -0.73
CA ILE A 4 -5.24 11.05 -1.11
C ILE A 4 -6.20 11.85 -2.00
N THR A 5 -6.65 11.23 -3.08
CA THR A 5 -7.67 11.79 -3.98
C THR A 5 -9.07 11.33 -3.57
N HIS A 6 -10.11 11.98 -4.12
CA HIS A 6 -11.51 11.65 -3.81
C HIS A 6 -11.94 10.23 -4.24
N ASP A 7 -11.16 9.57 -5.11
CA ASP A 7 -11.35 8.18 -5.54
C ASP A 7 -10.49 7.20 -4.73
N ASN A 8 -10.04 7.61 -3.54
CA ASN A 8 -9.28 6.81 -2.56
C ASN A 8 -7.93 6.30 -3.06
N LYS A 9 -7.32 6.99 -4.03
CA LYS A 9 -5.96 6.69 -4.51
C LYS A 9 -4.93 7.43 -3.67
N LEU A 10 -3.89 6.72 -3.26
CA LEU A 10 -2.76 7.27 -2.52
C LEU A 10 -1.64 7.68 -3.49
N TYR A 11 -1.14 8.90 -3.33
CA TYR A 11 -0.01 9.43 -4.08
C TYR A 11 1.11 9.83 -3.14
N GLY A 12 2.36 9.58 -3.54
CA GLY A 12 3.55 10.00 -2.82
C GLY A 12 4.58 10.65 -3.73
N TRP A 13 5.29 11.64 -3.19
CA TRP A 13 6.44 12.28 -3.83
C TRP A 13 7.38 12.88 -2.79
N GLY A 14 8.58 13.26 -3.24
CA GLY A 14 9.67 13.76 -2.42
C GLY A 14 10.67 12.66 -2.10
N GLU A 15 11.16 12.68 -0.87
CA GLU A 15 12.25 11.81 -0.41
C GLU A 15 11.89 10.32 -0.43
N ALA A 16 12.76 9.49 -1.01
CA ALA A 16 12.54 8.06 -1.21
C ALA A 16 13.68 7.16 -0.70
N ARG A 17 14.75 7.73 -0.12
CA ARG A 17 15.95 7.00 0.35
C ARG A 17 15.68 5.85 1.33
N HIS A 18 14.54 5.86 2.01
CA HIS A 18 14.21 4.87 3.05
C HIS A 18 13.03 3.97 2.64
N GLY A 19 12.63 3.98 1.37
CA GLY A 19 11.46 3.25 0.92
C GLY A 19 10.14 3.78 1.47
N GLN A 20 10.13 4.96 2.10
CA GLN A 20 8.95 5.55 2.77
C GLN A 20 7.80 5.91 1.80
N LEU A 21 8.05 5.86 0.50
CA LEU A 21 7.02 6.03 -0.53
C LEU A 21 6.32 4.73 -0.89
N GLY A 22 6.81 3.55 -0.49
CA GLY A 22 6.11 2.28 -0.76
C GLY A 22 6.07 1.84 -2.23
N LEU A 23 6.79 2.54 -3.13
CA LEU A 23 6.73 2.33 -4.58
C LEU A 23 7.55 1.13 -5.10
N GLY A 24 8.34 0.47 -4.26
CA GLY A 24 9.24 -0.61 -4.68
C GLY A 24 10.39 -0.19 -5.61
N VAL A 25 10.56 1.10 -5.89
CA VAL A 25 11.63 1.62 -6.76
C VAL A 25 12.86 2.08 -5.95
N LYS A 26 14.05 1.72 -6.43
CA LYS A 26 15.33 2.20 -5.86
C LYS A 26 15.67 3.59 -6.41
N THR A 27 14.94 4.61 -5.96
CA THR A 27 15.25 6.01 -6.27
C THR A 27 15.52 6.80 -5.00
N ARG A 28 16.34 7.86 -5.12
CA ARG A 28 16.58 8.82 -4.03
C ARG A 28 15.38 9.73 -3.82
N CYS A 29 14.72 10.13 -4.90
CA CYS A 29 13.64 11.11 -4.85
C CYS A 29 12.66 10.89 -6.00
N VAL A 30 11.39 11.10 -5.71
CA VAL A 30 10.31 11.10 -6.70
C VAL A 30 9.82 12.54 -6.83
N LYS A 31 10.05 13.18 -7.97
CA LYS A 31 9.80 14.62 -8.13
C LYS A 31 8.33 14.97 -8.38
N THR A 32 7.53 14.01 -8.81
CA THR A 32 6.14 14.21 -9.21
C THR A 32 5.22 13.29 -8.42
N PRO A 33 3.98 13.70 -8.08
CA PRO A 33 3.01 12.83 -7.45
C PRO A 33 2.89 11.50 -8.19
N THR A 34 3.27 10.41 -7.53
CA THR A 34 3.29 9.07 -8.12
C THR A 34 2.33 8.18 -7.35
N TYR A 35 1.54 7.42 -8.09
CA TYR A 35 0.56 6.52 -7.53
C TYR A 35 1.21 5.39 -6.72
N ILE A 36 0.72 5.16 -5.50
CA ILE A 36 1.16 4.09 -4.61
C ILE A 36 0.04 3.04 -4.60
N SER A 37 0.29 1.90 -5.22
CA SER A 37 -0.63 0.75 -5.18
C SER A 37 -0.43 0.02 -3.85
N VAL A 38 -1.42 0.14 -2.96
CA VAL A 38 -1.47 -0.60 -1.68
C VAL A 38 -2.30 -1.85 -1.93
N ARG A 39 -1.74 -3.03 -1.65
CA ARG A 39 -2.42 -4.30 -1.83
C ARG A 39 -2.73 -4.94 -0.49
N GLU A 40 -3.92 -5.51 -0.38
CA GLU A 40 -4.29 -6.38 0.74
C GLU A 40 -3.57 -7.71 0.60
N SER A 41 -3.03 -8.24 1.70
CA SER A 41 -2.51 -9.60 1.72
C SER A 41 -3.65 -10.58 1.95
N GLU A 42 -3.78 -11.59 1.09
CA GLU A 42 -4.76 -12.69 1.28
C GLU A 42 -4.51 -13.52 2.56
N ASP A 43 -3.43 -13.26 3.29
CA ASP A 43 -2.95 -14.06 4.41
C ASP A 43 -3.62 -13.79 5.77
N THR A 44 -4.61 -12.90 5.89
CA THR A 44 -5.31 -12.64 7.17
C THR A 44 -6.58 -13.47 7.38
N VAL A 45 -6.94 -14.35 6.44
CA VAL A 45 -8.04 -15.30 6.64
C VAL A 45 -7.52 -16.58 7.27
N ALA A 46 -7.61 -16.67 8.59
CA ALA A 46 -7.58 -17.95 9.28
C ALA A 46 -8.54 -18.93 8.58
N SER A 47 -7.98 -20.01 8.02
CA SER A 47 -8.63 -21.28 7.71
C SER A 47 -10.13 -21.21 7.40
N LYS A 48 -10.50 -20.79 6.18
CA LYS A 48 -11.80 -21.18 5.60
C LYS A 48 -11.57 -22.19 4.48
N ASN A 49 -11.55 -23.45 4.89
CA ASN A 49 -11.87 -24.58 4.05
C ASN A 49 -13.18 -24.29 3.28
N ILE A 50 -13.15 -24.34 1.94
CA ILE A 50 -13.97 -25.20 1.06
C ILE A 50 -13.93 -24.68 -0.40
N SER A 51 -13.32 -25.51 -1.24
CA SER A 51 -13.67 -25.91 -2.61
C SER A 51 -14.30 -24.90 -3.57
N THR A 52 -13.63 -24.63 -4.70
CA THR A 52 -13.98 -25.19 -6.03
C THR A 52 -12.96 -24.76 -7.08
N VAL A 53 -12.57 -25.68 -7.95
CA VAL A 53 -11.77 -25.42 -9.16
C VAL A 53 -12.61 -24.58 -10.12
N SER A 54 -12.08 -23.48 -10.65
CA SER A 54 -12.69 -22.78 -11.77
C SER A 54 -11.65 -22.36 -12.81
N VAL A 55 -12.07 -22.54 -14.06
CA VAL A 55 -11.31 -22.66 -15.30
C VAL A 55 -10.75 -21.33 -15.82
N LYS A 56 -9.76 -21.47 -16.73
CA LYS A 56 -9.08 -20.40 -17.49
C LYS A 56 -10.05 -19.42 -18.15
N ASP A 57 -9.75 -18.12 -18.06
CA ASP A 57 -10.02 -17.13 -19.11
C ASP A 57 -8.99 -15.99 -19.05
N ASP A 58 -8.34 -15.71 -20.19
CA ASP A 58 -7.35 -14.65 -20.43
C ASP A 58 -8.02 -13.26 -20.50
N PHE A 59 -8.71 -12.84 -19.42
CA PHE A 59 -9.02 -11.43 -19.19
C PHE A 59 -7.99 -10.86 -18.21
N PRO A 60 -7.48 -9.63 -18.41
CA PRO A 60 -6.67 -8.99 -17.38
C PRO A 60 -7.56 -8.91 -16.13
N LYS A 61 -7.26 -9.75 -15.13
CA LYS A 61 -7.87 -9.63 -13.82
C LYS A 61 -7.65 -8.18 -13.41
N LEU A 62 -8.73 -7.40 -13.36
CA LEU A 62 -8.74 -6.16 -12.61
C LEU A 62 -8.20 -6.55 -11.24
N ASP A 63 -7.08 -5.97 -10.83
CA ASP A 63 -6.39 -6.35 -9.59
C ASP A 63 -7.33 -5.93 -8.44
N THR A 64 -8.27 -6.80 -8.07
CA THR A 64 -9.37 -6.51 -7.14
C THR A 64 -8.89 -6.39 -5.70
N ASN A 65 -7.61 -6.65 -5.43
CA ASN A 65 -6.96 -6.60 -4.13
C ASN A 65 -6.28 -5.25 -3.85
N GLU A 66 -6.63 -4.20 -4.60
CA GLU A 66 -6.13 -2.85 -4.34
C GLU A 66 -6.93 -2.17 -3.23
N ALA A 67 -6.26 -1.85 -2.13
CA ALA A 67 -6.86 -1.20 -0.97
C ALA A 67 -7.22 0.25 -1.29
N LYS A 68 -8.45 0.65 -0.98
CA LYS A 68 -8.89 2.05 -1.05
C LYS A 68 -8.44 2.78 0.19
N ILE A 69 -7.55 3.76 0.05
CA ILE A 69 -6.98 4.47 1.19
C ILE A 69 -7.84 5.70 1.53
N ILE A 70 -8.28 5.78 2.79
CA ILE A 70 -9.10 6.89 3.30
C ILE A 70 -8.34 7.82 4.26
N PHE A 71 -7.26 7.34 4.86
CA PHE A 71 -6.37 8.16 5.70
C PHE A 71 -4.91 7.86 5.45
N CYS A 72 -4.05 8.88 5.58
CA CYS A 72 -2.60 8.72 5.52
C CYS A 72 -1.87 9.67 6.48
N SER A 73 -0.70 9.25 6.95
CA SER A 73 0.23 10.07 7.73
C SER A 73 1.67 9.82 7.27
N ALA A 74 2.47 10.87 7.19
CA ALA A 74 3.88 10.81 6.80
C ALA A 74 4.78 11.33 7.92
N GLY A 75 5.67 10.47 8.42
CA GLY A 75 6.77 10.84 9.29
C GLY A 75 8.04 11.18 8.51
N LEU A 76 9.14 11.43 9.24
CA LEU A 76 10.42 11.83 8.63
C LEU A 76 11.03 10.73 7.73
N GLY A 77 10.74 9.47 8.04
CA GLY A 77 11.22 8.32 7.27
C GLY A 77 10.23 7.15 7.20
N HIS A 78 9.00 7.30 7.68
CA HIS A 78 7.98 6.24 7.64
C HIS A 78 6.64 6.83 7.22
N THR A 79 5.75 5.95 6.79
CA THR A 79 4.41 6.28 6.34
C THR A 79 3.43 5.29 6.94
N ALA A 80 2.24 5.77 7.29
CA ALA A 80 1.09 4.95 7.64
C ALA A 80 -0.10 5.32 6.75
N ALA A 81 -0.93 4.33 6.41
CA ALA A 81 -2.18 4.50 5.68
C ALA A 81 -3.26 3.56 6.22
N ILE A 82 -4.52 3.99 6.13
CA ILE A 82 -5.69 3.21 6.59
C ILE A 82 -6.63 3.01 5.41
N SER A 83 -7.06 1.77 5.17
CA SER A 83 -8.06 1.44 4.14
C SER A 83 -9.50 1.76 4.59
N ASP A 84 -10.46 1.74 3.65
CA ASP A 84 -11.89 1.84 3.98
C ASP A 84 -12.42 0.66 4.79
N GLU A 85 -11.76 -0.50 4.72
CA GLU A 85 -12.02 -1.67 5.56
C GLU A 85 -11.37 -1.59 6.96
N GLY A 86 -10.54 -0.57 7.21
CA GLY A 86 -9.90 -0.31 8.51
C GLY A 86 -8.54 -0.96 8.71
N ASP A 87 -7.94 -1.55 7.66
CA ASP A 87 -6.60 -2.13 7.73
C ASP A 87 -5.52 -1.05 7.83
N LEU A 88 -4.55 -1.27 8.70
CA LEU A 88 -3.40 -0.39 8.90
C LEU A 88 -2.19 -0.89 8.12
N PHE A 89 -1.70 -0.06 7.21
CA PHE A 89 -0.49 -0.29 6.44
C PHE A 89 0.61 0.66 6.93
N VAL A 90 1.79 0.13 7.26
CA VAL A 90 2.94 0.95 7.70
C VAL A 90 4.19 0.51 6.96
N TRP A 91 4.94 1.47 6.41
CA TRP A 91 6.17 1.18 5.66
C TRP A 91 7.22 2.30 5.78
N GLY A 92 8.47 1.97 5.41
CA GLY A 92 9.60 2.89 5.39
C GLY A 92 10.72 2.49 6.35
N PHE A 93 11.43 3.49 6.87
CA PHE A 93 12.50 3.33 7.85
C PHE A 93 11.94 2.64 9.11
N ASN A 94 12.71 1.77 9.77
CA ASN A 94 12.29 1.11 11.03
C ASN A 94 13.33 1.13 12.17
N ASN A 95 14.41 1.90 12.10
CA ASN A 95 15.49 1.79 13.10
C ASN A 95 15.09 2.16 14.54
N CYS A 96 13.94 2.79 14.74
CA CYS A 96 13.39 3.13 16.06
C CYS A 96 12.07 2.39 16.35
N GLY A 97 11.73 1.34 15.60
CA GLY A 97 10.49 0.58 15.77
C GLY A 97 9.22 1.29 15.26
N GLN A 98 9.37 2.33 14.44
CA GLN A 98 8.24 3.12 13.92
C GLN A 98 7.27 2.34 13.03
N LEU A 99 7.62 1.13 12.57
CA LEU A 99 6.71 0.24 11.84
C LEU A 99 5.90 -0.68 12.77
N GLY A 100 6.19 -0.69 14.07
CA GLY A 100 5.49 -1.54 15.04
C GLY A 100 5.88 -3.02 14.97
N VAL A 101 6.99 -3.35 14.29
CA VAL A 101 7.59 -4.69 14.17
C VAL A 101 9.06 -4.69 14.57
#